data_AF-A0A919PGA1-F1
#
_entry.id   AF-A0A919PGA1-F1
#
_cell.length_a   1.000
_cell.length_b   1.000
_cell.length_c   1.000
_cell.angle_alpha   90.00
_cell.angle_beta   90.00
_cell.angle_gamma   90.00
#
_symmetry.space_group_name_H-M   'P 1'
#
loop_
_entity.id
_entity.type
_entity.pdbx_description
1 polymer ?
#
loop_
_entity_poly.entity_id
_entity_poly.type
_entity_poly.pdbx_seq_one_letter_code
_entity_poly.pdbx_strand_id
1 'polypeptide(L)'
;MRRLFALVAAVAVAAVLTPAAAHAEPADDGNRAWSLRPGTPEGKPDKRTHYTLQGIPGAAVEEKVLVTNSSKVPASFVIYGTDAFNTSTGAFDLLPAAQKPTDIGSWMQFQAPAITIDAGATVAVPFKVVVPANATPGDHAGGVVVSLATGTDVKVDTRVAVRLYLRIAGLLRPVLAAQKVEAHYFGVTNPFSDGSVTVSYTAENTGNIRLQSHAKLVVKSALTGITLAEKKLPDLPELLPGQRVPHEAEIDGVFPAGPLTVRVELEPFGDPEQPVGQAVPKAEGHTTIWAWPWLLLIVLLILGTGAGFLVRRWLIRRRQARADAAALERRRARKESKAGAAA
;
A
#
# COMPACT_ATOMS: atom_id res chain seq x y z
N MET A 1 -104.84 -31.30 47.36
CA MET A 1 -103.94 -32.11 48.20
C MET A 1 -102.79 -32.62 47.35
N ARG A 2 -101.53 -32.43 47.82
CA ARG A 2 -100.32 -33.23 47.54
C ARG A 2 -99.91 -33.52 46.07
N ARG A 3 -98.74 -33.00 45.67
CA ARG A 3 -97.51 -33.68 45.14
C ARG A 3 -96.70 -32.68 44.30
N LEU A 4 -95.51 -32.19 44.69
CA LEU A 4 -94.16 -32.79 44.78
C LEU A 4 -93.44 -33.01 43.43
N PHE A 5 -92.21 -32.46 43.38
CA PHE A 5 -91.08 -32.66 42.44
C PHE A 5 -91.21 -32.11 41.02
N ALA A 6 -90.17 -31.69 40.28
CA ALA A 6 -88.81 -31.16 40.48
C ALA A 6 -88.21 -31.18 39.07
N LEU A 7 -87.54 -30.13 38.58
CA LEU A 7 -86.41 -30.32 37.66
C LEU A 7 -85.52 -29.07 37.59
N VAL A 8 -84.23 -29.36 37.70
CA VAL A 8 -83.07 -28.49 37.87
C VAL A 8 -82.71 -27.82 36.54
N ALA A 9 -82.53 -26.50 36.53
CA ALA A 9 -81.94 -25.76 35.42
C ALA A 9 -80.45 -25.52 35.71
N ALA A 10 -79.58 -26.27 35.03
CA ALA A 10 -78.14 -26.07 35.05
C ALA A 10 -77.76 -24.89 34.15
N VAL A 11 -77.22 -23.82 34.74
CA VAL A 11 -76.62 -22.70 33.99
C VAL A 11 -75.16 -23.05 33.73
N ALA A 12 -74.83 -23.33 32.46
CA ALA A 12 -73.46 -23.51 32.00
C ALA A 12 -72.82 -22.14 31.73
N VAL A 13 -71.82 -21.77 32.53
CA VAL A 13 -70.96 -20.61 32.27
C VAL A 13 -69.87 -21.06 31.29
N ALA A 14 -69.98 -20.65 30.03
CA ALA A 14 -68.94 -20.83 29.03
C ALA A 14 -67.88 -19.73 29.23
N ALA A 15 -66.73 -20.09 29.81
CA ALA A 15 -65.56 -19.23 29.85
C ALA A 15 -64.93 -19.18 28.45
N VAL A 16 -65.00 -18.01 27.81
CA VAL A 16 -64.28 -17.72 26.55
C VAL A 16 -62.80 -17.58 26.89
N LEU A 17 -62.03 -18.65 26.71
CA LEU A 17 -60.58 -18.61 26.68
C LEU A 17 -60.16 -18.07 25.31
N THR A 18 -59.78 -16.80 25.24
CA THR A 18 -59.06 -16.26 24.08
C THR A 18 -57.65 -16.85 24.09
N PRO A 19 -57.21 -17.58 23.04
CA PRO A 19 -55.83 -18.02 22.95
C PRO A 19 -54.94 -16.78 22.79
N ALA A 20 -54.05 -16.54 23.75
CA ALA A 20 -52.95 -15.61 23.56
C ALA A 20 -52.14 -16.09 22.35
N ALA A 21 -52.12 -15.31 21.27
CA ALA A 21 -51.28 -15.58 20.11
C ALA A 21 -49.82 -15.53 20.55
N ALA A 22 -49.24 -16.70 20.80
CA ALA A 22 -47.80 -16.87 20.94
C ALA A 22 -47.17 -16.35 19.65
N HIS A 23 -46.54 -15.18 19.71
CA HIS A 23 -45.69 -14.71 18.63
C HIS A 23 -44.54 -15.70 18.53
N ALA A 24 -44.57 -16.54 17.50
CA ALA A 24 -43.46 -17.43 17.21
C ALA A 24 -42.24 -16.55 16.93
N GLU A 25 -41.19 -16.68 17.75
CA GLU A 25 -39.92 -16.05 17.43
C GLU A 25 -39.49 -16.52 16.04
N PRO A 26 -39.09 -15.59 15.14
CA PRO A 26 -38.59 -15.99 13.84
C PRO A 26 -37.44 -16.98 14.01
N ALA A 27 -37.54 -18.11 13.31
CA ALA A 27 -36.53 -19.16 13.39
C ALA A 27 -35.14 -18.60 13.06
N ASP A 28 -34.18 -18.86 13.95
CA ASP A 28 -32.78 -18.52 13.74
C ASP A 28 -32.26 -19.27 12.52
N ASP A 29 -31.93 -18.53 11.46
CA ASP A 29 -31.38 -19.07 10.22
C ASP A 29 -29.86 -19.25 10.26
N GLY A 30 -29.24 -19.02 11.43
CA GLY A 30 -27.80 -19.09 11.65
C GLY A 30 -27.03 -17.95 11.01
N ASN A 31 -27.70 -17.05 10.27
CA ASN A 31 -27.04 -15.92 9.63
C ASN A 31 -26.94 -14.73 10.60
N ARG A 32 -25.77 -14.10 10.63
CA ARG A 32 -25.52 -12.90 11.43
C ARG A 32 -24.99 -11.81 10.51
N ALA A 33 -25.77 -10.75 10.36
CA ALA A 33 -25.45 -9.63 9.49
C ALA A 33 -25.65 -8.32 10.26
N TRP A 34 -24.65 -7.44 10.24
CA TRP A 34 -24.74 -6.10 10.80
C TRP A 34 -23.91 -5.13 9.97
N SER A 35 -24.20 -3.84 10.15
CA SER A 35 -23.45 -2.77 9.52
C SER A 35 -23.15 -1.65 10.52
N LEU A 36 -22.09 -0.91 10.20
CA LEU A 36 -21.61 0.22 10.99
C LEU A 36 -21.47 1.43 10.08
N ARG A 37 -21.93 2.60 10.52
CA ARG A 37 -21.75 3.87 9.79
C ARG A 37 -21.76 5.06 10.74
N PRO A 38 -21.14 6.20 10.36
CA PRO A 38 -21.32 7.43 11.10
C PRO A 38 -22.78 7.85 11.25
N GLY A 39 -23.10 8.44 12.41
CA GLY A 39 -24.40 9.02 12.71
C GLY A 39 -24.31 10.54 12.86
N THR A 40 -25.39 11.25 12.51
CA THR A 40 -25.52 12.68 12.79
C THR A 40 -25.71 12.92 14.30
N PRO A 41 -25.56 14.17 14.80
CA PRO A 41 -25.87 14.50 16.18
C PRO A 41 -27.29 14.12 16.62
N GLU A 42 -28.26 14.10 15.69
CA GLU A 42 -29.65 13.67 15.93
C GLU A 42 -29.82 12.14 15.90
N GLY A 43 -28.76 11.37 15.63
CA GLY A 43 -28.80 9.91 15.55
C GLY A 43 -29.35 9.37 14.23
N LYS A 44 -29.26 10.14 13.13
CA LYS A 44 -29.67 9.71 11.79
C LYS A 44 -28.47 9.23 10.96
N PRO A 45 -28.67 8.43 9.90
CA PRO A 45 -27.58 8.04 9.01
C PRO A 45 -26.88 9.26 8.43
N ASP A 46 -25.56 9.31 8.61
CA ASP A 46 -24.71 10.32 8.01
C ASP A 46 -24.31 9.92 6.57
N LYS A 47 -23.93 10.91 5.77
CA LYS A 47 -23.33 10.68 4.44
C LYS A 47 -21.83 10.37 4.53
N ARG A 48 -21.20 10.71 5.65
CA ARG A 48 -19.80 10.40 5.93
C ARG A 48 -19.55 8.88 5.89
N THR A 49 -18.41 8.46 5.33
CA THR A 49 -17.94 7.06 5.35
C THR A 49 -16.94 6.79 6.48
N HIS A 50 -16.40 7.86 7.07
CA HIS A 50 -15.44 7.86 8.16
C HIS A 50 -15.57 9.18 8.94
N TYR A 51 -14.94 9.25 10.11
CA TYR A 51 -14.91 10.48 10.90
C TYR A 51 -13.62 11.27 10.62
N THR A 52 -13.77 12.55 10.33
CA THR A 52 -12.68 13.51 10.15
C THR A 52 -12.86 14.63 11.17
N LEU A 53 -12.10 14.56 12.27
CA LEU A 53 -12.26 15.40 13.45
C LEU A 53 -11.07 16.35 13.63
N GLN A 54 -11.30 17.46 14.32
CA GLN A 54 -10.25 18.37 14.77
C GLN A 54 -10.37 18.58 16.27
N GLY A 55 -9.24 18.71 16.95
CA GLY A 55 -9.20 18.87 18.39
C GLY A 55 -7.98 19.63 18.89
N ILE A 56 -8.01 19.96 20.18
CA ILE A 56 -6.88 20.49 20.93
C ILE A 56 -6.62 19.59 22.14
N PRO A 57 -5.39 19.55 22.69
CA PRO A 57 -5.11 18.78 23.89
C PRO A 57 -6.05 19.15 25.05
N GLY A 58 -6.57 18.14 25.75
CA GLY A 58 -7.51 18.30 26.86
C GLY A 58 -8.98 18.50 26.45
N ALA A 59 -9.30 18.66 25.16
CA ALA A 59 -10.68 18.76 24.70
C ALA A 59 -11.35 17.38 24.61
N ALA A 60 -12.68 17.39 24.51
CA ALA A 60 -13.47 16.22 24.19
C ALA A 60 -14.37 16.50 22.98
N VAL A 61 -14.50 15.51 22.10
CA VAL A 61 -15.40 15.54 20.95
C VAL A 61 -16.43 14.44 21.10
N GLU A 62 -17.71 14.77 20.91
CA GLU A 62 -18.83 13.82 20.96
C GLU A 62 -19.25 13.43 19.54
N GLU A 63 -19.34 12.14 19.29
CA GLU A 63 -19.79 11.58 18.02
C GLU A 63 -20.77 10.43 18.26
N LYS A 64 -21.48 10.02 17.20
CA LYS A 64 -22.40 8.89 17.24
C LYS A 64 -22.07 7.92 16.13
N VAL A 65 -22.12 6.62 16.44
CA VAL A 65 -22.05 5.56 15.44
C VAL A 65 -23.38 4.82 15.38
N LEU A 66 -23.86 4.54 14.17
CA LEU A 66 -25.06 3.75 13.97
C LEU A 66 -24.69 2.28 13.77
N VAL A 67 -25.25 1.44 14.62
CA VAL A 67 -25.14 -0.01 14.54
C VAL A 67 -26.48 -0.56 14.11
N THR A 68 -26.53 -1.18 12.93
CA THR A 68 -27.74 -1.84 12.42
C THR A 68 -27.56 -3.35 12.53
N ASN A 69 -28.43 -4.02 13.29
CA ASN A 69 -28.54 -5.47 13.29
C ASN A 69 -29.49 -5.90 12.17
N SER A 70 -28.96 -6.48 11.09
CA SER A 70 -29.77 -6.95 9.95
C SER A 70 -30.09 -8.45 10.03
N SER A 71 -29.78 -9.09 11.15
CA SER A 71 -30.17 -10.49 11.41
C SER A 71 -31.61 -10.61 11.92
N LYS A 72 -32.12 -11.84 11.93
CA LYS A 72 -33.48 -12.16 12.38
C LYS A 72 -33.61 -12.33 13.89
N VAL A 73 -32.50 -12.27 14.63
CA VAL A 73 -32.47 -12.46 16.08
C VAL A 73 -31.77 -11.29 16.77
N PRO A 74 -32.10 -10.98 18.03
CA PRO A 74 -31.32 -10.04 18.82
C PRO A 74 -29.85 -10.47 18.89
N ALA A 75 -28.93 -9.51 18.82
CA ALA A 75 -27.50 -9.77 18.89
C ALA A 75 -26.84 -8.81 19.89
N SER A 76 -25.91 -9.34 20.67
CA SER A 76 -25.10 -8.57 21.62
C SER A 76 -23.75 -8.27 21.00
N PHE A 77 -23.49 -7.00 20.73
CA PHE A 77 -22.28 -6.52 20.09
C PHE A 77 -21.33 -5.90 21.11
N VAL A 78 -20.04 -6.15 20.97
CA VAL A 78 -18.99 -5.44 21.71
C VAL A 78 -18.56 -4.23 20.89
N ILE A 79 -18.46 -3.07 21.53
CA ILE A 79 -18.04 -1.83 20.90
C ILE A 79 -16.81 -1.25 21.59
N TYR A 80 -15.80 -0.88 20.80
CA TYR A 80 -14.56 -0.31 21.31
C TYR A 80 -13.84 0.53 20.24
N GLY A 81 -12.92 1.37 20.70
CA GLY A 81 -11.99 2.11 19.86
C GLY A 81 -10.64 1.42 19.83
N THR A 82 -9.94 1.50 18.69
CA THR A 82 -8.58 0.99 18.56
C THR A 82 -7.76 1.87 17.61
N ASP A 83 -6.43 1.77 17.69
CA ASP A 83 -5.53 2.53 16.84
C ASP A 83 -5.45 1.92 15.43
N ALA A 84 -5.08 2.74 14.46
CA ALA A 84 -4.83 2.32 13.10
C ALA A 84 -3.34 2.18 12.83
N PHE A 85 -3.01 1.31 11.88
CA PHE A 85 -1.66 1.14 11.36
C PHE A 85 -1.72 0.87 9.85
N ASN A 86 -0.57 0.94 9.19
CA ASN A 86 -0.45 0.47 7.81
C ASN A 86 0.05 -0.97 7.80
N THR A 87 -0.62 -1.84 7.06
CA THR A 87 -0.13 -3.20 6.82
C THR A 87 1.16 -3.18 5.99
N SER A 88 1.79 -4.35 5.79
CA SER A 88 2.97 -4.48 4.93
C SER A 88 2.73 -4.07 3.47
N THR A 89 1.48 -4.05 3.02
CA THR A 89 1.09 -3.55 1.68
C THR A 89 0.70 -2.07 1.68
N GLY A 90 0.76 -1.41 2.84
CA GLY A 90 0.36 -0.03 3.03
C GLY A 90 -1.14 0.18 3.19
N ALA A 91 -1.95 -0.87 3.26
CA ALA A 91 -3.38 -0.74 3.52
C ALA A 91 -3.63 -0.24 4.95
N PHE A 92 -4.65 0.59 5.13
CA PHE A 92 -5.15 0.97 6.45
C PHE A 92 -5.75 -0.26 7.14
N ASP A 93 -5.33 -0.54 8.37
CA ASP A 93 -5.91 -1.57 9.22
C ASP A 93 -5.95 -1.11 10.68
N LEU A 94 -6.69 -1.84 11.51
CA LEU A 94 -6.93 -1.53 12.90
C LEU A 94 -6.30 -2.59 13.81
N LEU A 95 -5.74 -2.19 14.94
CA LEU A 95 -5.11 -3.14 15.85
C LEU A 95 -6.13 -4.20 16.32
N PRO A 96 -5.74 -5.49 16.40
CA PRO A 96 -6.60 -6.51 16.93
C PRO A 96 -7.03 -6.23 18.37
N ALA A 97 -8.22 -6.70 18.78
CA ALA A 97 -8.74 -6.49 20.14
C ALA A 97 -7.81 -6.93 21.29
N ALA A 98 -6.93 -7.90 21.03
CA ALA A 98 -5.95 -8.38 22.02
C ALA A 98 -4.80 -7.40 22.26
N GLN A 99 -4.57 -6.46 21.34
CA GLN A 99 -3.53 -5.45 21.43
C GLN A 99 -4.10 -4.18 22.01
N LYS A 100 -3.46 -3.68 23.08
CA LYS A 100 -3.90 -2.47 23.75
C LYS A 100 -3.58 -1.24 22.89
N PRO A 101 -4.57 -0.38 22.57
CA PRO A 101 -4.30 0.89 21.90
C PRO A 101 -3.55 1.85 22.84
N THR A 102 -2.70 2.67 22.25
CA THR A 102 -1.85 3.66 22.93
C THR A 102 -2.09 5.08 22.44
N ASP A 103 -2.84 5.24 21.34
CA ASP A 103 -3.14 6.51 20.72
C ASP A 103 -4.66 6.78 20.75
N ILE A 104 -5.25 7.26 19.66
CA ILE A 104 -6.67 7.65 19.62
C ILE A 104 -7.64 6.57 20.05
N GLY A 105 -7.31 5.29 19.83
CA GLY A 105 -8.08 4.15 20.32
C GLY A 105 -8.26 4.16 21.82
N SER A 106 -7.22 4.58 22.55
CA SER A 106 -7.25 4.70 24.01
C SER A 106 -8.01 5.93 24.53
N TRP A 107 -8.31 6.88 23.65
CA TRP A 107 -9.00 8.14 23.97
C TRP A 107 -10.52 8.02 23.80
N MET A 108 -10.98 6.97 23.12
CA MET A 108 -12.39 6.71 22.85
C MET A 108 -13.08 6.10 24.07
N GLN A 109 -14.16 6.75 24.52
CA GLN A 109 -14.99 6.34 25.64
C GLN A 109 -16.41 6.04 25.17
N PHE A 110 -16.90 4.86 25.55
CA PHE A 110 -18.27 4.40 25.27
C PHE A 110 -19.03 4.28 26.58
N GLN A 111 -20.34 4.53 26.56
CA GLN A 111 -21.18 4.43 27.76
C GLN A 111 -21.26 3.00 28.30
N ALA A 112 -21.27 2.02 27.39
CA ALA A 112 -21.25 0.60 27.71
C ALA A 112 -20.32 -0.14 26.74
N PRO A 113 -19.58 -1.16 27.20
CA PRO A 113 -18.69 -1.95 26.35
C PRO A 113 -19.44 -2.93 25.45
N ALA A 114 -20.71 -3.22 25.75
CA ALA A 114 -21.57 -4.08 24.97
C ALA A 114 -22.98 -3.50 24.86
N ILE A 115 -23.62 -3.75 23.73
CA ILE A 115 -24.98 -3.31 23.41
C ILE A 115 -25.75 -4.47 22.80
N THR A 116 -26.98 -4.68 23.24
CA THR A 116 -27.90 -5.65 22.62
C THR A 116 -28.84 -4.90 21.70
N ILE A 117 -28.92 -5.34 20.45
CA ILE A 117 -29.76 -4.72 19.42
C ILE A 117 -30.72 -5.77 18.89
N ASP A 118 -32.01 -5.45 18.92
CA ASP A 118 -33.07 -6.30 18.41
C ASP A 118 -32.91 -6.59 16.91
N ALA A 119 -33.57 -7.65 16.45
CA ALA A 119 -33.59 -8.02 15.04
C ALA A 119 -34.12 -6.87 14.17
N GLY A 120 -33.40 -6.54 13.10
CA GLY A 120 -33.74 -5.44 12.18
C GLY A 120 -33.58 -4.03 12.75
N ALA A 121 -33.22 -3.86 14.02
CA ALA A 121 -33.13 -2.55 14.66
C ALA A 121 -31.81 -1.83 14.36
N THR A 122 -31.86 -0.50 14.44
CA THR A 122 -30.67 0.36 14.38
C THR A 122 -30.59 1.19 15.65
N VAL A 123 -29.43 1.18 16.30
CA VAL A 123 -29.17 1.95 17.52
C VAL A 123 -28.06 2.96 17.24
N ALA A 124 -28.28 4.20 17.67
CA ALA A 124 -27.27 5.24 17.67
C ALA A 124 -26.49 5.19 18.99
N VAL A 125 -25.23 4.79 18.92
CA VAL A 125 -24.36 4.64 20.08
C VAL A 125 -23.48 5.89 20.20
N PRO A 126 -23.65 6.71 21.26
CA PRO A 126 -22.78 7.85 21.49
C PRO A 126 -21.42 7.40 22.01
N PHE A 127 -20.37 8.07 21.55
CA PHE A 127 -19.02 7.92 22.09
C PHE A 127 -18.31 9.27 22.18
N LYS A 128 -17.32 9.35 23.05
CA LYS A 128 -16.50 10.54 23.26
C LYS A 128 -15.06 10.24 22.89
N VAL A 129 -14.39 11.17 22.21
CA VAL A 129 -12.94 11.16 22.06
C VAL A 129 -12.39 12.19 23.04
N VAL A 130 -11.80 11.73 24.15
CA VAL A 130 -11.23 12.59 25.18
C VAL A 130 -9.73 12.73 24.93
N VAL A 131 -9.32 13.85 24.36
CA VAL A 131 -7.94 14.11 23.98
C VAL A 131 -7.10 14.34 25.24
N PRO A 132 -6.04 13.56 25.49
CA PRO A 132 -5.14 13.81 26.61
C PRO A 132 -4.52 15.20 26.56
N ALA A 133 -4.25 15.80 27.72
CA ALA A 133 -3.60 17.11 27.81
C ALA A 133 -2.17 17.10 27.21
N ASN A 134 -1.52 15.93 27.14
CA ASN A 134 -0.21 15.72 26.55
C ASN A 134 -0.26 15.16 25.12
N ALA A 135 -1.43 15.17 24.46
CA ALA A 135 -1.54 14.74 23.07
C ALA A 135 -0.62 15.57 22.18
N THR A 136 0.14 14.91 21.32
CA THR A 136 1.06 15.58 20.40
C THR A 136 0.29 16.21 19.24
N PRO A 137 0.74 17.35 18.68
CA PRO A 137 0.17 17.86 17.44
C PRO A 137 0.33 16.89 16.28
N GLY A 138 -0.65 16.83 15.39
CA GLY A 138 -0.64 15.94 14.23
C GLY A 138 -1.93 15.14 14.06
N ASP A 139 -1.90 14.19 13.13
CA ASP A 139 -2.97 13.24 12.88
C ASP A 139 -2.83 12.02 13.79
N HIS A 140 -3.96 11.63 14.36
CA HIS A 140 -4.13 10.44 15.15
C HIS A 140 -5.22 9.60 14.47
N ALA A 141 -4.88 8.38 14.09
CA ALA A 141 -5.73 7.53 13.25
C ALA A 141 -6.12 6.26 13.99
N GLY A 142 -7.40 5.90 13.88
CA GLY A 142 -7.97 4.74 14.54
C GLY A 142 -9.33 4.40 13.95
N GLY A 143 -10.12 3.67 14.72
CA GLY A 143 -11.47 3.35 14.30
C GLY A 143 -12.34 2.89 15.45
N VAL A 144 -13.65 3.04 15.24
CA VAL A 144 -14.68 2.45 16.08
C VAL A 144 -14.99 1.08 15.53
N VAL A 145 -14.82 0.05 16.34
CA VAL A 145 -15.05 -1.35 15.97
C VAL A 145 -16.28 -1.86 16.70
N VAL A 146 -17.13 -2.54 15.94
CA VAL A 146 -18.22 -3.35 16.48
C VAL A 146 -17.98 -4.79 16.12
N SER A 147 -17.89 -5.63 17.14
CA SER A 147 -17.66 -7.07 16.99
C SER A 147 -18.79 -7.91 17.54
N LEU A 148 -18.97 -9.07 16.92
CA LEU A 148 -19.89 -10.10 17.36
C LEU A 148 -19.12 -11.41 17.47
N ALA A 149 -19.06 -11.96 18.67
CA ALA A 149 -18.53 -13.29 18.90
C ALA A 149 -19.65 -14.34 18.71
N THR A 150 -19.47 -15.26 17.78
CA THR A 150 -20.42 -16.35 17.51
C THR A 150 -19.77 -17.72 17.71
N GLY A 151 -20.58 -18.74 18.05
CA GLY A 151 -20.16 -20.13 18.18
C GLY A 151 -19.82 -20.57 19.62
N THR A 152 -20.27 -21.77 19.99
CA THR A 152 -20.05 -22.39 21.31
C THR A 152 -18.74 -23.19 21.39
N ASP A 153 -18.38 -23.90 20.31
CA ASP A 153 -17.15 -24.72 20.24
C ASP A 153 -15.99 -24.02 19.52
N VAL A 154 -16.30 -23.21 18.50
CA VAL A 154 -15.33 -22.35 17.79
C VAL A 154 -15.85 -20.92 17.84
N LYS A 155 -15.17 -20.05 18.60
CA LYS A 155 -15.52 -18.63 18.69
C LYS A 155 -14.99 -17.90 17.46
N VAL A 156 -15.89 -17.50 16.57
CA VAL A 156 -15.58 -16.60 15.45
C VAL A 156 -15.89 -15.18 15.91
N ASP A 157 -14.87 -14.33 15.97
CA ASP A 157 -15.01 -12.90 16.26
C ASP A 157 -14.98 -12.13 14.94
N THR A 158 -16.16 -11.76 14.45
CA THR A 158 -16.30 -11.00 13.22
C THR A 158 -16.42 -9.52 13.56
N ARG A 159 -15.72 -8.67 12.80
CA ARG A 159 -15.56 -7.25 13.10
C ARG A 159 -15.96 -6.38 11.92
N VAL A 160 -16.68 -5.31 12.19
CA VAL A 160 -16.94 -4.21 11.26
C VAL A 160 -16.48 -2.92 11.92
N ALA A 161 -15.83 -2.05 11.17
CA ALA A 161 -15.26 -0.83 11.71
C ALA A 161 -15.51 0.39 10.83
N VAL A 162 -15.52 1.55 11.46
CA VAL A 162 -15.54 2.87 10.80
C VAL A 162 -14.26 3.59 11.16
N ARG A 163 -13.55 4.10 10.15
CA ARG A 163 -12.29 4.84 10.35
C ARG A 163 -12.56 6.16 11.04
N LEU A 164 -11.60 6.59 11.85
CA LEU A 164 -11.63 7.86 12.56
C LEU A 164 -10.24 8.49 12.49
N TYR A 165 -10.20 9.71 11.98
CA TYR A 165 -9.01 10.56 11.94
C TYR A 165 -9.27 11.80 12.80
N LEU A 166 -8.37 12.09 13.73
CA LEU A 166 -8.39 13.30 14.53
C LEU A 166 -7.10 14.07 14.31
N ARG A 167 -7.22 15.33 13.89
CA ARG A 167 -6.07 16.25 13.84
C ARG A 167 -6.02 17.10 15.10
N ILE A 168 -4.94 16.94 15.86
CA ILE A 168 -4.63 17.80 17.01
C ILE A 168 -3.89 19.05 16.53
N ALA A 169 -4.40 20.21 16.90
CA ALA A 169 -3.84 21.49 16.50
C ALA A 169 -2.41 21.69 17.03
N GLY A 170 -1.56 22.30 16.21
CA GLY A 170 -0.18 22.65 16.56
C GLY A 170 0.74 22.59 15.35
N LEU A 171 2.03 22.44 15.57
CA LEU A 171 3.03 22.45 14.50
C LEU A 171 2.94 21.17 13.65
N LEU A 172 2.51 21.32 12.40
CA LEU A 172 2.44 20.22 11.43
C LEU A 172 3.78 20.04 10.71
N ARG A 173 4.20 18.78 10.60
CA ARG A 173 5.42 18.32 9.91
C ARG A 173 5.00 17.30 8.84
N PRO A 174 4.69 17.76 7.61
CA PRO A 174 4.25 16.90 6.52
C PRO A 174 5.48 16.32 5.79
N VAL A 175 6.13 15.30 6.37
CA VAL A 175 7.39 14.77 5.84
C VAL A 175 7.27 13.27 5.54
N LEU A 176 7.48 12.90 4.28
CA LEU A 176 7.78 11.52 3.88
C LEU A 176 9.28 11.36 3.60
N ALA A 177 9.77 10.13 3.70
CA ALA A 177 11.12 9.76 3.32
C ALA A 177 11.09 8.50 2.44
N ALA A 178 11.91 8.48 1.39
CA ALA A 178 12.21 7.26 0.64
C ALA A 178 13.55 6.71 1.15
N GLN A 179 13.49 5.65 1.96
CA GLN A 179 14.66 5.05 2.60
C GLN A 179 14.99 3.69 2.01
N LYS A 180 16.19 3.18 2.33
CA LYS A 180 16.66 1.84 1.95
C LYS A 180 16.44 1.54 0.47
N VAL A 181 16.85 2.49 -0.39
CA VAL A 181 16.73 2.33 -1.83
C VAL A 181 17.81 1.36 -2.29
N GLU A 182 17.37 0.19 -2.74
CA GLU A 182 18.20 -0.82 -3.36
C GLU A 182 17.73 -1.02 -4.80
N ALA A 183 18.66 -1.33 -5.70
CA ALA A 183 18.34 -1.53 -7.09
C ALA A 183 19.21 -2.62 -7.70
N HIS A 184 18.65 -3.35 -8.64
CA HIS A 184 19.31 -4.41 -9.37
C HIS A 184 19.03 -4.28 -10.85
N TYR A 185 20.10 -4.27 -11.65
CA TYR A 185 20.01 -4.23 -13.10
C TYR A 185 19.95 -5.65 -13.66
N PHE A 186 18.93 -5.92 -14.48
CA PHE A 186 18.79 -7.16 -15.23
C PHE A 186 19.19 -6.91 -16.69
N GLY A 187 20.32 -7.49 -17.06
CA GLY A 187 20.87 -7.39 -18.41
C GLY A 187 20.12 -8.23 -19.44
N VAL A 188 20.35 -7.90 -20.70
CA VAL A 188 19.70 -8.52 -21.86
C VAL A 188 20.64 -9.38 -22.69
N THR A 189 20.06 -10.31 -23.45
CA THR A 189 20.78 -11.22 -24.34
C THR A 189 21.19 -10.60 -25.68
N ASN A 190 20.66 -9.42 -26.01
CA ASN A 190 21.03 -8.66 -27.21
C ASN A 190 21.86 -7.41 -26.82
N PRO A 191 23.05 -7.19 -27.42
CA PRO A 191 23.91 -6.04 -27.11
C PRO A 191 23.28 -4.67 -27.38
N PHE A 192 22.23 -4.59 -28.20
CA PHE A 192 21.59 -3.33 -28.58
C PHE A 192 20.20 -3.12 -27.95
N SER A 193 19.76 -4.04 -27.09
CA SER A 193 18.49 -3.89 -26.38
C SER A 193 18.68 -3.24 -25.02
N ASP A 194 17.58 -2.72 -24.49
CA ASP A 194 17.51 -2.16 -23.15
C ASP A 194 17.24 -3.24 -22.11
N GLY A 195 17.79 -3.08 -20.91
CA GLY A 195 17.50 -3.93 -19.75
C GLY A 195 16.38 -3.37 -18.88
N SER A 196 16.14 -4.05 -17.77
CA SER A 196 15.25 -3.58 -16.71
C SER A 196 16.01 -3.36 -15.41
N VAL A 197 15.47 -2.49 -14.55
CA VAL A 197 15.95 -2.27 -13.19
C VAL A 197 14.81 -2.53 -12.22
N THR A 198 15.02 -3.47 -11.31
CA THR A 198 14.13 -3.66 -10.16
C THR A 198 14.64 -2.79 -9.02
N VAL A 199 13.75 -2.01 -8.43
CA VAL A 199 14.03 -1.06 -7.35
C VAL A 199 13.18 -1.45 -6.16
N SER A 200 13.80 -1.66 -5.00
CA SER A 200 13.13 -1.80 -3.72
C SER A 200 13.42 -0.57 -2.86
N TYR A 201 12.40 -0.06 -2.17
CA TYR A 201 12.55 1.08 -1.26
C TYR A 201 11.51 1.01 -0.16
N THR A 202 11.75 1.71 0.94
CA THR A 202 10.78 1.87 2.03
C THR A 202 10.28 3.30 2.06
N ALA A 203 8.98 3.51 1.85
CA ALA A 203 8.34 4.78 2.10
C ALA A 203 8.02 4.89 3.59
N GLU A 204 8.54 5.91 4.27
CA GLU A 204 8.32 6.13 5.70
C GLU A 204 7.73 7.52 5.94
N ASN A 205 6.65 7.58 6.71
CA ASN A 205 6.10 8.84 7.19
C ASN A 205 6.81 9.24 8.48
N THR A 206 7.82 10.09 8.35
CA THR A 206 8.59 10.66 9.47
C THR A 206 7.93 11.92 10.04
N GLY A 207 6.86 12.37 9.41
CA GLY A 207 6.02 13.47 9.81
C GLY A 207 5.04 13.11 10.92
N ASN A 208 4.17 14.08 11.23
CA ASN A 208 3.08 13.91 12.18
C ASN A 208 1.69 14.03 11.55
N ILE A 209 1.57 14.06 10.22
CA ILE A 209 0.27 14.02 9.54
C ILE A 209 0.21 12.87 8.56
N ARG A 210 -0.98 12.36 8.27
CA ARG A 210 -1.15 11.33 7.24
C ARG A 210 -0.90 11.92 5.86
N LEU A 211 -0.20 11.17 5.02
CA LEU A 211 0.22 11.62 3.70
C LEU A 211 0.03 10.51 2.69
N GLN A 212 -0.42 10.89 1.50
CA GLN A 212 -0.31 10.08 0.30
C GLN A 212 0.84 10.63 -0.55
N SER A 213 1.26 9.92 -1.59
CA SER A 213 2.33 10.41 -2.46
C SER A 213 2.18 9.93 -3.88
N HIS A 214 2.38 10.83 -4.84
CA HIS A 214 2.75 10.40 -6.18
C HIS A 214 4.19 9.89 -6.12
N ALA A 215 4.47 8.79 -6.81
CA ALA A 215 5.80 8.20 -6.86
C ALA A 215 6.27 8.07 -8.31
N LYS A 216 7.56 8.30 -8.53
CA LYS A 216 8.20 8.06 -9.82
C LYS A 216 9.62 7.56 -9.64
N LEU A 217 10.04 6.70 -10.56
CA LEU A 217 11.41 6.24 -10.68
C LEU A 217 12.10 6.98 -11.81
N VAL A 218 13.34 7.41 -11.56
CA VAL A 218 14.18 8.06 -12.55
C VAL A 218 15.54 7.38 -12.55
N VAL A 219 15.95 6.85 -13.69
CA VAL A 219 17.27 6.24 -13.89
C VAL A 219 18.11 7.18 -14.74
N LYS A 220 19.25 7.60 -14.20
CA LYS A 220 20.20 8.50 -14.88
C LYS A 220 21.55 7.82 -15.04
N SER A 221 22.30 8.19 -16.07
CA SER A 221 23.72 7.87 -16.10
C SER A 221 24.45 8.63 -14.99
N ALA A 222 25.22 7.95 -14.15
CA ALA A 222 26.02 8.60 -13.12
C ALA A 222 27.20 9.40 -13.69
N LEU A 223 27.62 9.10 -14.94
CA LEU A 223 28.72 9.80 -15.61
C LEU A 223 28.27 11.11 -16.26
N THR A 224 27.13 11.09 -16.96
CA THR A 224 26.68 12.23 -17.78
C THR A 224 25.49 12.98 -17.18
N GLY A 225 24.78 12.38 -16.22
CA GLY A 225 23.54 12.92 -15.64
C GLY A 225 22.32 12.82 -16.56
N ILE A 226 22.47 12.26 -17.77
CA ILE A 226 21.38 12.08 -18.74
C ILE A 226 20.36 11.08 -18.17
N THR A 227 19.08 11.44 -18.23
CA THR A 227 17.97 10.52 -17.92
C THR A 227 17.88 9.45 -18.99
N LEU A 228 18.01 8.19 -18.59
CA LEU A 228 17.92 7.03 -19.48
C LEU A 228 16.48 6.49 -19.50
N ALA A 229 15.84 6.45 -18.34
CA ALA A 229 14.46 6.00 -18.21
C ALA A 229 13.76 6.73 -17.06
N GLU A 230 12.46 6.93 -17.21
CA GLU A 230 11.56 7.45 -16.17
C GLU A 230 10.26 6.66 -16.20
N LYS A 231 9.72 6.34 -15.03
CA LYS A 231 8.45 5.63 -14.88
C LYS A 231 7.64 6.21 -13.73
N LYS A 232 6.42 6.66 -14.03
CA LYS A 232 5.43 6.98 -13.00
C LYS A 232 4.94 5.67 -12.38
N LEU A 233 4.97 5.59 -11.06
CA LEU A 233 4.45 4.47 -10.30
C LEU A 233 2.98 4.71 -9.93
N PRO A 234 2.23 3.67 -9.53
CA PRO A 234 0.97 3.85 -8.83
C PRO A 234 1.17 4.76 -7.61
N ASP A 235 0.15 5.56 -7.31
CA ASP A 235 0.19 6.42 -6.14
C ASP A 235 0.32 5.59 -4.87
N LEU A 236 1.17 6.04 -3.95
CA LEU A 236 1.35 5.39 -2.67
C LEU A 236 0.06 5.54 -1.84
N PRO A 237 -0.35 4.47 -1.14
CA PRO A 237 -1.49 4.54 -0.24
C PRO A 237 -1.23 5.56 0.88
N GLU A 238 -2.30 5.89 1.61
CA GLU A 238 -2.20 6.76 2.78
C GLU A 238 -1.26 6.15 3.83
N LEU A 239 -0.16 6.83 4.11
CA LEU A 239 0.78 6.48 5.16
C LEU A 239 0.47 7.29 6.42
N LEU A 240 0.15 6.58 7.51
CA LEU A 240 -0.09 7.18 8.81
C LEU A 240 1.23 7.63 9.45
N PRO A 241 1.20 8.61 10.38
CA PRO A 241 2.40 9.07 11.08
C PRO A 241 3.20 7.93 11.73
N GLY A 242 4.51 7.93 11.51
CA GLY A 242 5.43 6.92 12.05
C GLY A 242 5.39 5.55 11.36
N GLN A 243 4.49 5.35 10.39
CA GLN A 243 4.40 4.09 9.65
C GLN A 243 5.39 4.04 8.48
N ARG A 244 5.76 2.82 8.11
CA ARG A 244 6.66 2.54 6.99
C ARG A 244 6.17 1.37 6.17
N VAL A 245 6.28 1.47 4.85
CA VAL A 245 5.79 0.47 3.91
C VAL A 245 6.88 0.17 2.87
N PRO A 246 7.28 -1.10 2.72
CA PRO A 246 8.19 -1.50 1.66
C PRO A 246 7.46 -1.51 0.31
N HIS A 247 8.15 -1.06 -0.72
CA HIS A 247 7.69 -1.03 -2.10
C HIS A 247 8.74 -1.63 -3.02
N GLU A 248 8.27 -2.30 -4.06
CA GLU A 248 9.08 -2.85 -5.13
C GLU A 248 8.48 -2.42 -6.46
N ALA A 249 9.33 -1.97 -7.37
CA ALA A 249 8.92 -1.52 -8.68
C ALA A 249 10.00 -1.81 -9.72
N GLU A 250 9.58 -2.18 -10.92
CA GLU A 250 10.46 -2.42 -12.05
C GLU A 250 10.34 -1.28 -13.08
N ILE A 251 11.47 -0.88 -13.66
CA ILE A 251 11.54 0.05 -14.79
C ILE A 251 12.29 -0.59 -15.95
N ASP A 252 11.62 -0.67 -17.09
CA ASP A 252 12.16 -1.19 -18.35
C ASP A 252 12.80 -0.08 -19.19
N GLY A 253 13.47 -0.44 -20.28
CA GLY A 253 14.04 0.56 -21.21
C GLY A 253 15.33 1.20 -20.71
N VAL A 254 16.08 0.51 -19.83
CA VAL A 254 17.33 1.02 -19.26
C VAL A 254 18.54 0.52 -20.06
N PHE A 255 19.12 1.43 -20.85
CA PHE A 255 20.35 1.15 -21.58
C PHE A 255 21.55 0.93 -20.64
N PRO A 256 22.38 -0.12 -20.82
CA PRO A 256 23.55 -0.39 -19.97
C PRO A 256 24.69 0.61 -20.23
N ALA A 257 24.62 1.78 -19.58
CA ALA A 257 25.56 2.90 -19.77
C ALA A 257 26.69 2.97 -18.70
N GLY A 258 27.04 1.84 -18.07
CA GLY A 258 28.03 1.81 -16.98
C GLY A 258 27.38 2.14 -15.62
N PRO A 259 27.91 3.06 -14.81
CA PRO A 259 27.31 3.38 -13.52
C PRO A 259 26.02 4.19 -13.71
N LEU A 260 24.94 3.74 -13.07
CA LEU A 260 23.60 4.31 -13.13
C LEU A 260 23.20 4.82 -11.74
N THR A 261 22.62 6.02 -11.69
CA THR A 261 21.97 6.55 -10.49
C THR A 261 20.47 6.33 -10.60
N VAL A 262 19.93 5.51 -9.69
CA VAL A 262 18.51 5.25 -9.58
C VAL A 262 17.95 6.16 -8.49
N ARG A 263 16.91 6.93 -8.82
CA ARG A 263 16.21 7.83 -7.88
C ARG A 263 14.75 7.43 -7.75
N VAL A 264 14.30 7.39 -6.51
CA VAL A 264 12.89 7.33 -6.13
C VAL A 264 12.49 8.74 -5.73
N GLU A 265 11.61 9.37 -6.49
CA GLU A 265 11.06 10.68 -6.16
C GLU A 265 9.63 10.51 -5.66
N LEU A 266 9.37 11.02 -4.46
CA LEU A 266 8.07 11.06 -3.81
C LEU A 266 7.59 12.50 -3.78
N GLU A 267 6.37 12.74 -4.26
CA GLU A 267 5.67 14.01 -4.19
C GLU A 267 4.47 13.85 -3.24
N PRO A 268 4.66 14.12 -1.92
CA PRO A 268 3.63 13.85 -0.94
C PRO A 268 2.54 14.92 -0.95
N PHE A 269 1.31 14.52 -0.62
CA PHE A 269 0.17 15.39 -0.46
C PHE A 269 -0.69 14.94 0.74
N GLY A 270 -1.34 15.90 1.38
CA GLY A 270 -2.23 15.64 2.52
C GLY A 270 -3.68 15.41 2.09
N ASP A 271 -4.50 15.01 3.05
CA ASP A 271 -5.94 14.83 2.86
C ASP A 271 -6.64 16.16 2.50
N PRO A 272 -7.42 16.22 1.40
CA PRO A 272 -8.20 17.40 1.02
C PRO A 272 -9.21 17.87 2.08
N GLU A 273 -9.78 16.97 2.89
CA GLU A 273 -10.73 17.31 3.96
C GLU A 273 -10.05 17.99 5.16
N GLN A 274 -8.74 17.78 5.31
CA GLN A 274 -7.92 18.41 6.33
C GLN A 274 -6.66 19.01 5.69
N PRO A 275 -6.78 20.18 5.07
CA PRO A 275 -5.65 20.80 4.39
C PRO A 275 -4.52 21.10 5.38
N VAL A 276 -3.29 20.92 4.92
CA VAL A 276 -2.08 21.15 5.73
C VAL A 276 -1.80 22.65 5.92
N GLY A 277 -2.29 23.49 5.01
CA GLY A 277 -2.10 24.95 5.05
C GLY A 277 -0.67 25.41 4.73
N GLN A 278 0.19 24.53 4.25
CA GLN A 278 1.58 24.81 3.86
C GLN A 278 2.02 23.88 2.72
N ALA A 279 3.12 24.23 2.06
CA ALA A 279 3.74 23.38 1.05
C ALA A 279 4.25 22.08 1.68
N VAL A 280 3.99 20.95 1.02
CA VAL A 280 4.50 19.65 1.43
C VAL A 280 5.82 19.40 0.67
N PRO A 281 6.96 19.25 1.36
CA PRO A 281 8.25 19.04 0.71
C PRO A 281 8.27 17.72 -0.06
N LYS A 282 8.89 17.73 -1.24
CA LYS A 282 9.22 16.51 -1.98
C LYS A 282 10.28 15.71 -1.24
N ALA A 283 10.22 14.40 -1.35
CA ALA A 283 11.22 13.50 -0.78
C ALA A 283 11.91 12.71 -1.88
N GLU A 284 13.21 12.48 -1.72
CA GLU A 284 13.98 11.67 -2.68
C GLU A 284 14.85 10.67 -1.95
N GLY A 285 14.98 9.48 -2.54
CA GLY A 285 15.93 8.45 -2.15
C GLY A 285 16.70 8.01 -3.39
N HIS A 286 17.97 7.67 -3.25
CA HIS A 286 18.77 7.26 -4.40
C HIS A 286 19.79 6.19 -4.05
N THR A 287 20.20 5.46 -5.09
CA THR A 287 21.30 4.51 -5.03
C THR A 287 22.03 4.47 -6.37
N THR A 288 23.23 3.91 -6.37
CA THR A 288 24.05 3.78 -7.58
C THR A 288 24.36 2.31 -7.84
N ILE A 289 24.12 1.88 -9.07
CA ILE A 289 24.34 0.50 -9.53
C ILE A 289 25.20 0.50 -10.78
N TRP A 290 25.78 -0.66 -11.10
CA TRP A 290 26.58 -0.83 -12.32
C TRP A 290 25.82 -1.68 -13.34
N ALA A 291 25.57 -1.10 -14.52
CA ALA A 291 24.98 -1.76 -15.68
C ALA A 291 26.01 -1.78 -16.82
N TRP A 292 26.90 -2.77 -16.80
CA TRP A 292 27.97 -2.90 -17.78
C TRP A 292 27.45 -3.48 -19.11
N PRO A 293 27.77 -2.86 -20.26
CA PRO A 293 27.36 -3.37 -21.56
C PRO A 293 28.29 -4.50 -22.05
N TRP A 294 28.38 -5.59 -21.28
CA TRP A 294 29.33 -6.69 -21.54
C TRP A 294 29.25 -7.23 -22.97
N LEU A 295 28.04 -7.38 -23.52
CA LEU A 295 27.86 -7.88 -24.88
C LEU A 295 28.42 -6.92 -25.94
N LEU A 296 28.22 -5.61 -25.79
CA LEU A 296 28.85 -4.62 -26.69
C LEU A 296 30.37 -4.63 -26.56
N LEU A 297 30.88 -4.74 -25.34
CA LEU A 297 32.33 -4.84 -25.10
C LEU A 297 32.92 -6.10 -25.75
N ILE A 298 32.22 -7.24 -25.69
CA ILE A 298 32.62 -8.48 -26.36
C ILE A 298 32.58 -8.32 -27.89
N VAL A 299 31.53 -7.72 -28.45
CA VAL A 299 31.42 -7.47 -29.90
C VAL A 299 32.55 -6.55 -30.38
N LEU A 300 32.83 -5.47 -29.66
CA LEU A 300 33.94 -4.56 -29.97
C LEU A 300 35.30 -5.26 -29.88
N LEU A 301 35.49 -6.15 -28.90
CA LEU A 301 36.71 -6.96 -28.77
C LEU A 301 36.89 -7.91 -29.96
N ILE A 302 35.83 -8.58 -30.41
CA ILE A 302 35.87 -9.47 -31.59
C ILE A 302 36.18 -8.69 -32.87
N LEU A 303 35.52 -7.53 -33.06
CA LEU A 303 35.78 -6.67 -34.22
C LEU A 303 37.20 -6.11 -34.20
N GLY A 304 37.69 -5.67 -33.05
CA GLY A 304 39.04 -5.13 -32.88
C GLY A 304 40.12 -6.19 -33.14
N THR A 305 39.96 -7.40 -32.61
CA THR A 305 40.89 -8.52 -32.85
C THR A 305 40.85 -9.00 -34.30
N GLY A 306 39.66 -9.08 -34.92
CA GLY A 306 39.51 -9.41 -36.34
C GLY A 306 40.15 -8.39 -37.27
N ALA A 307 39.91 -7.09 -37.04
CA ALA A 307 40.55 -6.01 -37.79
C ALA A 307 42.08 -6.03 -37.61
N GLY A 308 42.57 -6.21 -36.38
CA GLY A 308 44.01 -6.34 -36.10
C GLY A 308 44.64 -7.53 -36.83
N PHE A 309 43.96 -8.67 -36.88
CA PHE A 309 44.39 -9.84 -37.64
C PHE A 309 44.46 -9.57 -39.15
N LEU A 310 43.43 -8.93 -39.72
CA LEU A 310 43.40 -8.57 -41.14
C LEU A 310 44.52 -7.58 -41.50
N VAL A 311 44.72 -6.53 -40.68
CA VAL A 311 45.82 -5.57 -40.85
C VAL A 311 47.17 -6.27 -40.75
N ARG A 312 47.38 -7.13 -39.75
CA ARG A 312 48.63 -7.91 -39.61
C ARG A 312 48.88 -8.80 -40.83
N ARG A 313 47.85 -9.51 -41.32
CA ARG A 313 47.94 -10.37 -42.51
C ARG A 313 48.24 -9.55 -43.77
N TRP A 314 47.62 -8.38 -43.92
CA TRP A 314 47.88 -7.46 -45.02
C TRP A 314 49.32 -6.93 -45.00
N LEU A 315 49.82 -6.52 -43.83
CA LEU A 315 51.20 -6.07 -43.66
C LEU A 315 52.22 -7.18 -43.95
N ILE A 316 51.97 -8.42 -43.49
CA ILE A 316 52.84 -9.58 -43.78
C ILE A 316 52.87 -9.88 -45.28
N ARG A 317 51.70 -9.92 -45.94
CA ARG A 317 51.61 -10.13 -47.39
C ARG A 317 52.33 -9.04 -48.18
N ARG A 318 52.20 -7.78 -47.77
CA ARG A 318 52.88 -6.65 -48.42
C ARG A 318 54.40 -6.72 -48.25
N ARG A 319 54.90 -7.19 -47.10
CA ARG A 319 56.33 -7.44 -46.87
C ARG A 319 56.84 -8.58 -47.75
N GLN A 320 56.08 -9.67 -47.87
CA GLN A 320 56.42 -10.80 -48.75
C GLN A 320 56.46 -10.38 -50.22
N ALA A 321 55.44 -9.68 -50.72
CA ALA A 321 55.42 -9.19 -52.11
C ALA A 321 56.60 -8.26 -52.44
N ARG A 322 57.03 -7.41 -51.49
CA ARG A 322 58.23 -6.58 -51.65
C ARG A 322 59.53 -7.41 -51.67
N ALA A 323 59.62 -8.43 -50.82
CA ALA A 323 60.76 -9.34 -50.80
C ALA A 323 60.83 -10.18 -52.09
N ASP A 324 59.70 -10.64 -52.60
CA ASP A 324 59.60 -11.40 -53.84
C ASP A 324 59.95 -10.53 -55.05
N ALA A 325 59.48 -9.28 -55.11
CA ALA A 325 59.86 -8.32 -56.15
C ALA A 325 61.36 -8.04 -56.16
N ALA A 326 61.95 -7.78 -54.98
CA ALA A 326 63.40 -7.59 -54.85
C ALA A 326 64.20 -8.85 -55.23
N ALA A 327 63.69 -10.05 -54.92
CA ALA A 327 64.30 -11.30 -55.34
C ALA A 327 64.21 -11.52 -56.86
N LEU A 328 63.11 -11.11 -57.49
CA LEU A 328 62.92 -11.20 -58.94
C LEU A 328 63.85 -10.23 -59.69
N GLU A 329 64.01 -9.01 -59.20
CA GLU A 329 64.96 -8.04 -59.72
C GLU A 329 66.40 -8.56 -59.62
N ARG A 330 66.80 -9.11 -58.48
CA ARG A 330 68.11 -9.76 -58.31
C ARG A 330 68.32 -10.92 -59.29
N ARG A 331 67.27 -11.71 -59.56
CA ARG A 331 67.32 -12.80 -60.55
C ARG A 331 67.44 -12.28 -61.98
N ARG A 332 66.78 -11.16 -62.33
CA ARG A 332 66.90 -10.52 -63.65
C ARG A 332 68.31 -9.95 -63.85
N ALA A 333 68.81 -9.17 -62.90
CA ALA A 333 70.18 -8.63 -62.95
C ALA A 333 71.24 -9.74 -63.09
N ARG A 334 71.05 -10.88 -62.40
CA ARG A 334 71.94 -12.03 -62.53
C ARG A 334 71.87 -12.70 -63.91
N LYS A 335 70.68 -12.75 -64.54
CA LYS A 335 70.53 -13.28 -65.92
C LYS A 335 71.16 -12.34 -66.95
N GLU A 336 70.97 -11.03 -66.81
CA GLU A 336 71.57 -10.02 -67.69
C GLU A 336 73.11 -10.04 -67.60
N SER A 337 73.67 -10.16 -66.39
CA SER A 337 75.12 -10.32 -66.20
C SER A 337 75.70 -11.58 -66.86
N LYS A 338 74.91 -12.67 -66.93
CA LYS A 338 75.31 -13.91 -67.59
C LYS A 338 75.15 -13.85 -69.12
N ALA A 339 74.16 -13.11 -69.63
CA ALA A 339 73.98 -12.91 -71.06
C ALA A 339 75.04 -11.99 -71.66
N GLY A 340 75.46 -10.95 -70.94
CA GLY A 340 76.57 -10.07 -71.34
C GLY A 340 77.97 -10.71 -71.27
N ALA A 341 78.11 -11.84 -70.58
CA ALA A 341 79.36 -12.60 -70.51
C ALA A 341 79.46 -13.73 -71.55
N ALA A 342 78.40 -13.95 -72.35
CA ALA A 342 78.32 -15.00 -73.36
C ALA A 342 78.23 -14.46 -74.80
N ALA A 343 78.32 -13.13 -74.98
CA ALA A 343 78.47 -12.42 -76.25
C ALA A 343 79.91 -11.90 -76.36
#